data_AF-A0A5S9IT55-F1
#
_entry.id   AF-A0A5S9IT55-F1
#
_cell.length_a   1.000
_cell.length_b   1.000
_cell.length_c   1.000
_cell.angle_alpha   90.00
_cell.angle_beta   90.00
_cell.angle_gamma   90.00
#
_symmetry.space_group_name_H-M   'P 1'
#
loop_
_entity.id
_entity.type
_entity.pdbx_description
1 polymer ?
#
loop_
_entity_poly.entity_id
_entity_poly.type
_entity_poly.pdbx_seq_one_letter_code
_entity_poly.pdbx_strand_id
1 'polypeptide(L)'
;MNKQKIFAFPNTLWNEIATEKSHIMSKFLPLRSEWHKSRAQREPYEQHNLDTSFRENFESLQPFFLRRSLPYLAEQAQQTLATLQDLVLKGASAEKLNDYELGPFNLAMAVKSFDEFSDTTQQSLAFNIIQLTTIAGANQATQKAYAGNGGATCIYWLLEYMGEYPHIHESCYELICLLLDLELECTQEAEYLLRILVQSCPKEQAVPLNHKKVAMRLMTQITAGDHYLSLPGTVMLTVEKELWEFLPILLPTANCMREAVGKIQQGITQQQTQKMVNAFTRRKVSRKHFKTFFAHHWLTQHIVQQFPEVIFQLVKRREKIILETFLKKYRTETLALRNEKHNTLLHEAVLTRGCMDKIISLLITTGIDRGITNKNGDTAYDIAVKNNKHGVVHLLKTT
;
A
#
# COMPACT_ATOMS: atom_id res chain seq x y z
N MET A 1 -7.54 24.11 10.48
CA MET A 1 -7.75 22.68 10.84
C MET A 1 -6.92 22.31 12.07
N ASN A 2 -7.54 21.65 13.05
CA ASN A 2 -6.87 21.16 14.25
C ASN A 2 -5.88 20.05 13.87
N LYS A 3 -4.58 20.26 14.08
CA LYS A 3 -3.49 19.38 13.60
C LYS A 3 -3.60 17.94 14.10
N GLN A 4 -4.27 17.70 15.23
CA GLN A 4 -4.50 16.36 15.76
C GLN A 4 -5.59 15.59 15.00
N LYS A 5 -6.58 16.26 14.40
CA LYS A 5 -7.63 15.58 13.61
C LYS A 5 -7.11 15.00 12.29
N ILE A 6 -5.96 15.50 11.82
CA ILE A 6 -5.38 15.18 10.52
C ILE A 6 -4.88 13.71 10.44
N PHE A 7 -4.49 13.14 11.58
CA PHE A 7 -3.92 11.79 11.65
C PHE A 7 -4.73 10.83 12.54
N ALA A 8 -5.96 11.20 12.88
CA ALA A 8 -6.85 10.29 13.58
C ALA A 8 -7.08 9.08 12.67
N PHE A 9 -6.65 7.90 13.12
CA PHE A 9 -6.99 6.67 12.42
C PHE A 9 -8.51 6.54 12.38
N PRO A 10 -9.12 6.36 11.20
CA PRO A 10 -10.56 6.34 11.11
C PRO A 10 -11.07 4.96 11.54
N ASN A 11 -11.20 4.74 12.86
CA ASN A 11 -11.82 3.52 13.39
C ASN A 11 -13.22 3.30 12.78
N THR A 12 -13.93 4.39 12.48
CA THR A 12 -15.20 4.36 11.74
C THR A 12 -15.04 3.72 10.37
N LEU A 13 -13.98 4.07 9.63
CA LEU A 13 -13.71 3.55 8.29
C LEU A 13 -13.44 2.03 8.30
N TRP A 14 -12.81 1.49 9.33
CA TRP A 14 -12.64 0.04 9.46
C TRP A 14 -13.98 -0.67 9.61
N ASN A 15 -14.84 -0.17 10.51
CA ASN A 15 -16.17 -0.73 10.71
C ASN A 15 -17.04 -0.58 9.46
N GLU A 16 -16.90 0.54 8.75
CA GLU A 16 -17.54 0.76 7.45
C GLU A 16 -17.09 -0.28 6.43
N ILE A 17 -15.77 -0.52 6.29
CA ILE A 17 -15.23 -1.53 5.37
C ILE A 17 -15.74 -2.93 5.72
N ALA A 18 -15.79 -3.30 7.01
CA ALA A 18 -16.31 -4.60 7.43
C ALA A 18 -17.81 -4.77 7.13
N THR A 19 -18.59 -3.71 7.36
CA THR A 19 -20.02 -3.67 7.05
C THR A 19 -20.24 -3.76 5.54
N GLU A 20 -19.47 -3.00 4.78
CA GLU A 20 -19.56 -2.94 3.32
C GLU A 20 -19.11 -4.26 2.69
N LYS A 21 -18.01 -4.87 3.18
CA LYS A 21 -17.61 -6.23 2.82
C LYS A 21 -18.76 -7.21 3.05
N SER A 22 -19.42 -7.16 4.20
CA SER A 22 -20.56 -8.03 4.50
C SER A 22 -21.71 -7.79 3.52
N HIS A 23 -22.00 -6.53 3.18
CA HIS A 23 -23.02 -6.16 2.21
C HIS A 23 -22.70 -6.66 0.79
N ILE A 24 -21.49 -6.37 0.31
CA ILE A 24 -20.95 -6.85 -0.98
C ILE A 24 -21.06 -8.38 -1.01
N MET A 25 -20.45 -9.08 -0.05
CA MET A 25 -20.50 -10.54 0.01
C MET A 25 -21.92 -11.10 0.08
N SER A 26 -22.87 -10.44 0.76
CA SER A 26 -24.28 -10.89 0.80
C SER A 26 -24.96 -10.90 -0.58
N LYS A 27 -24.52 -10.05 -1.51
CA LYS A 27 -25.02 -10.03 -2.90
C LYS A 27 -24.46 -11.21 -3.72
N PHE A 28 -23.20 -11.58 -3.49
CA PHE A 28 -22.48 -12.52 -4.37
C PHE A 28 -22.40 -13.95 -3.81
N LEU A 29 -22.34 -14.11 -2.49
CA LEU A 29 -22.21 -15.42 -1.83
C LEU A 29 -23.35 -16.38 -2.18
N PRO A 30 -24.62 -15.97 -2.31
CA PRO A 30 -25.68 -16.88 -2.71
C PRO A 30 -25.40 -17.52 -4.08
N LEU A 31 -25.09 -16.70 -5.09
CA LEU A 31 -24.79 -17.17 -6.44
C LEU A 31 -23.50 -18.00 -6.47
N ARG A 32 -22.45 -17.59 -5.76
CA ARG A 32 -21.19 -18.36 -5.66
C ARG A 32 -21.41 -19.72 -4.98
N SER A 33 -22.23 -19.76 -3.93
CA SER A 33 -22.56 -21.00 -3.21
C SER A 33 -23.39 -21.94 -4.07
N GLU A 34 -24.35 -21.40 -4.82
CA GLU A 34 -25.16 -22.17 -5.79
C GLU A 34 -24.28 -22.72 -6.91
N TRP A 35 -23.40 -21.90 -7.48
CA TRP A 35 -22.41 -22.33 -8.47
C TRP A 35 -21.52 -23.47 -7.95
N HIS A 36 -20.93 -23.33 -6.76
CA HIS A 36 -20.11 -24.40 -6.15
C HIS A 36 -20.91 -25.69 -5.95
N LYS A 37 -22.16 -25.59 -5.47
CA LYS A 37 -23.04 -26.74 -5.29
C LYS A 37 -23.35 -27.42 -6.62
N SER A 38 -23.72 -26.66 -7.65
CA SER A 38 -24.00 -27.19 -8.98
C SER A 38 -22.77 -27.85 -9.60
N ARG A 39 -21.60 -27.20 -9.55
CA ARG A 39 -20.34 -27.73 -10.09
C ARG A 39 -19.92 -29.03 -9.39
N ALA A 40 -20.05 -29.11 -8.07
CA ALA A 40 -19.69 -30.30 -7.28
C ALA A 40 -20.54 -31.54 -7.60
N GLN A 41 -21.70 -31.36 -8.25
CA GLN A 41 -22.59 -32.45 -8.66
C GLN A 41 -22.35 -32.94 -10.10
N ARG A 42 -21.42 -32.31 -10.82
CA ARG A 42 -21.13 -32.63 -12.23
C ARG A 42 -19.93 -33.55 -12.35
N GLU A 43 -19.99 -34.44 -13.33
CA GLU A 43 -18.84 -35.25 -13.71
C GLU A 43 -17.78 -34.38 -14.41
N PRO A 44 -16.47 -34.72 -14.33
CA PRO A 44 -15.40 -33.90 -14.92
C PRO A 44 -15.59 -33.60 -16.42
N TYR A 45 -16.14 -34.55 -17.18
CA TYR A 45 -16.43 -34.35 -18.60
C TYR A 45 -17.56 -33.31 -18.84
N GLU A 46 -18.58 -33.30 -17.98
CA GLU A 46 -19.66 -32.31 -18.06
C GLU A 46 -19.14 -30.92 -17.68
N GLN A 47 -18.33 -30.82 -16.62
CA GLN A 47 -17.65 -29.59 -16.23
C GLN A 47 -16.80 -29.06 -17.39
N HIS A 48 -16.01 -29.92 -18.03
CA HIS A 48 -15.20 -29.54 -19.18
C HIS A 48 -16.05 -28.94 -20.31
N ASN A 49 -17.17 -29.57 -20.67
CA ASN A 49 -18.05 -29.05 -21.73
C ASN A 49 -18.69 -27.72 -21.34
N LEU A 50 -19.18 -27.60 -20.10
CA LEU A 50 -19.75 -26.36 -19.57
C LEU A 50 -18.73 -25.21 -19.59
N ASP A 51 -17.50 -25.47 -19.15
CA ASP A 51 -16.41 -24.48 -19.12
C ASP A 51 -15.99 -24.07 -20.55
N THR A 52 -16.04 -25.00 -21.52
CA THR A 52 -15.82 -24.67 -22.94
C THR A 52 -16.90 -23.75 -23.47
N SER A 53 -18.18 -24.09 -23.22
CA SER A 53 -19.30 -23.26 -23.64
C SER A 53 -19.27 -21.89 -22.98
N PHE A 54 -18.88 -21.80 -21.69
CA PHE A 54 -18.69 -20.53 -21.00
C PHE A 54 -17.65 -19.67 -21.70
N ARG A 55 -16.46 -20.24 -21.98
CA ARG A 55 -15.38 -19.54 -22.69
C ARG A 55 -15.83 -19.03 -24.05
N GLU A 56 -16.47 -19.87 -24.87
CA GLU A 56 -16.91 -19.49 -26.23
C GLU A 56 -17.93 -18.36 -26.20
N ASN A 57 -18.91 -18.41 -25.29
CA ASN A 57 -19.88 -17.34 -25.11
C ASN A 57 -19.20 -16.06 -24.60
N PHE A 58 -18.25 -16.17 -23.67
CA PHE A 58 -17.51 -15.01 -23.17
C PHE A 58 -16.65 -14.37 -24.26
N GLU A 59 -15.92 -15.16 -25.05
CA GLU A 59 -15.10 -14.66 -26.15
C GLU A 59 -15.95 -13.98 -27.24
N SER A 60 -17.19 -14.42 -27.43
CA SER A 60 -18.14 -13.77 -28.34
C SER A 60 -18.52 -12.34 -27.93
N LEU A 61 -18.26 -11.95 -26.66
CA LEU A 61 -18.47 -10.58 -26.17
C LEU A 61 -17.39 -9.60 -26.63
N GLN A 62 -16.28 -10.08 -27.22
CA GLN A 62 -15.18 -9.21 -27.65
C GLN A 62 -15.64 -7.99 -28.48
N PRO A 63 -16.55 -8.09 -29.46
CA PRO A 63 -17.02 -6.93 -30.21
C PRO A 63 -17.73 -5.90 -29.32
N PHE A 64 -18.52 -6.33 -28.33
CA PHE A 64 -19.18 -5.42 -27.39
C PHE A 64 -18.16 -4.61 -26.59
N PHE A 65 -17.11 -5.26 -26.10
CA PHE A 65 -16.02 -4.60 -25.37
C PHE A 65 -15.05 -3.83 -26.28
N LEU A 66 -14.92 -4.13 -27.57
CA LEU A 66 -13.99 -3.41 -28.45
C LEU A 66 -14.65 -2.37 -29.37
N ARG A 67 -15.97 -2.42 -29.59
CA ARG A 67 -16.71 -1.58 -30.56
C ARG A 67 -17.98 -0.98 -29.94
N ARG A 68 -17.80 -0.23 -28.85
CA ARG A 68 -18.81 0.14 -27.86
C ARG A 68 -19.92 1.09 -28.34
N SER A 69 -19.76 1.72 -29.51
CA SER A 69 -20.71 2.71 -30.05
C SER A 69 -21.92 2.13 -30.79
N LEU A 70 -22.07 0.81 -30.86
CA LEU A 70 -23.10 0.15 -31.66
C LEU A 70 -24.22 -0.43 -30.77
N PRO A 71 -25.44 0.13 -30.78
CA PRO A 71 -26.54 -0.30 -29.91
C PRO A 71 -26.89 -1.79 -30.00
N TYR A 72 -26.80 -2.38 -31.21
CA TYR A 72 -27.11 -3.80 -31.42
C TYR A 72 -26.16 -4.73 -30.65
N LEU A 73 -24.93 -4.28 -30.35
CA LEU A 73 -23.99 -5.06 -29.55
C LEU A 73 -24.40 -5.14 -28.08
N ALA A 74 -25.10 -4.12 -27.55
CA ALA A 74 -25.62 -4.16 -26.19
C ALA A 74 -26.75 -5.20 -26.06
N GLU A 75 -27.62 -5.32 -27.06
CA GLU A 75 -28.66 -6.36 -27.08
C GLU A 75 -28.04 -7.77 -27.15
N GLN A 76 -27.06 -7.98 -28.03
CA GLN A 76 -26.32 -9.25 -28.10
C GLN A 76 -25.59 -9.57 -26.79
N ALA A 77 -24.94 -8.57 -26.18
CA ALA A 77 -24.27 -8.75 -24.90
C ALA A 77 -25.26 -9.07 -23.76
N GLN A 78 -26.47 -8.50 -23.79
CA GLN A 78 -27.53 -8.83 -22.82
C GLN A 78 -28.01 -10.28 -22.95
N GLN A 79 -28.20 -10.77 -24.19
CA GLN A 79 -28.55 -12.18 -24.45
C GLN A 79 -27.42 -13.13 -24.04
N THR A 80 -26.17 -12.73 -24.32
CA THR A 80 -24.99 -13.49 -23.94
C THR A 80 -24.82 -13.53 -22.42
N LEU A 81 -25.06 -12.42 -21.71
CA LEU A 81 -25.07 -12.39 -20.24
C LEU A 81 -26.10 -13.38 -19.67
N ALA A 82 -27.32 -13.42 -20.21
CA ALA A 82 -28.33 -14.39 -19.78
C ALA A 82 -27.88 -15.84 -20.00
N THR A 83 -27.20 -16.11 -21.11
CA THR A 83 -26.62 -17.43 -21.42
C THR A 83 -25.50 -17.79 -20.44
N LEU A 84 -24.60 -16.86 -20.14
CA LEU A 84 -23.54 -17.07 -19.15
C LEU A 84 -24.12 -17.33 -17.75
N GLN A 85 -25.21 -16.63 -17.36
CA GLN A 85 -25.87 -16.86 -16.08
C GLN A 85 -26.44 -18.28 -15.97
N ASP A 86 -27.13 -18.76 -17.02
CA ASP A 86 -27.63 -20.13 -17.08
C ASP A 86 -26.50 -21.17 -17.01
N LEU A 87 -25.38 -20.92 -17.72
CA LEU A 87 -24.19 -21.79 -17.65
C LEU A 87 -23.59 -21.84 -16.23
N VAL A 88 -23.45 -20.69 -15.56
CA VAL A 88 -22.93 -20.63 -14.17
C VAL A 88 -23.85 -21.38 -13.22
N LEU A 89 -25.18 -21.23 -13.33
CA LEU A 89 -26.15 -21.98 -12.52
C LEU A 89 -26.06 -23.50 -12.77
N LYS A 90 -25.64 -23.92 -13.97
CA LYS A 90 -25.37 -25.33 -14.30
C LYS A 90 -24.02 -25.85 -13.80
N GLY A 91 -23.14 -24.98 -13.30
CA GLY A 91 -21.82 -25.30 -12.76
C GLY A 91 -20.63 -24.97 -13.67
N ALA A 92 -20.84 -24.19 -14.74
CA ALA A 92 -19.76 -23.74 -15.62
C ALA A 92 -18.80 -22.79 -14.91
N SER A 93 -17.52 -22.86 -15.26
CA SER A 93 -16.44 -22.03 -14.73
C SER A 93 -15.75 -21.21 -15.82
N ALA A 94 -15.16 -20.09 -15.41
CA ALA A 94 -14.30 -19.25 -16.22
C ALA A 94 -12.81 -19.68 -16.22
N GLU A 95 -12.46 -20.83 -15.62
CA GLU A 95 -11.09 -21.37 -15.55
C GLU A 95 -10.43 -21.57 -16.93
N LYS A 96 -11.21 -21.74 -18.00
CA LYS A 96 -10.70 -21.90 -19.38
C LYS A 96 -10.42 -20.59 -20.12
N LEU A 97 -10.76 -19.44 -19.53
CA LEU A 97 -10.37 -18.15 -20.11
C LEU A 97 -8.84 -18.03 -20.07
N ASN A 98 -8.25 -17.60 -21.18
CA ASN A 98 -6.80 -17.60 -21.33
C ASN A 98 -6.12 -16.52 -20.49
N ASP A 99 -4.91 -16.78 -20.02
CA ASP A 99 -4.13 -15.89 -19.18
C ASP A 99 -3.27 -14.87 -19.95
N TYR A 100 -3.01 -15.13 -21.24
CA TYR A 100 -2.08 -14.31 -22.04
C TYR A 100 -2.70 -13.01 -22.57
N GLU A 101 -1.91 -11.93 -22.52
CA GLU A 101 -2.32 -10.59 -22.97
C GLU A 101 -2.53 -10.42 -24.48
N LEU A 102 -2.07 -11.38 -25.30
CA LEU A 102 -2.26 -11.43 -26.75
C LEU A 102 -3.13 -12.63 -27.17
N GLY A 103 -3.74 -13.31 -26.20
CA GLY A 103 -4.58 -14.48 -26.45
C GLY A 103 -6.00 -14.14 -26.89
N PRO A 104 -6.89 -15.14 -26.88
CA PRO A 104 -8.33 -14.93 -26.95
C PRO A 104 -8.82 -13.99 -25.85
N PHE A 105 -10.01 -13.43 -26.06
CA PHE A 105 -10.60 -12.44 -25.17
C PHE A 105 -10.84 -12.99 -23.75
N ASN A 106 -10.23 -12.37 -22.74
CA ASN A 106 -10.28 -12.79 -21.34
C ASN A 106 -10.84 -11.71 -20.39
N LEU A 107 -10.93 -12.00 -19.09
CA LEU A 107 -11.51 -11.07 -18.12
C LEU A 107 -10.72 -9.75 -18.04
N ALA A 108 -9.39 -9.82 -18.05
CA ALA A 108 -8.55 -8.62 -17.98
C ALA A 108 -8.77 -7.72 -19.19
N MET A 109 -9.02 -8.28 -20.38
CA MET A 109 -9.34 -7.51 -21.58
C MET A 109 -10.71 -6.85 -21.48
N ALA A 110 -11.71 -7.56 -20.92
CA ALA A 110 -13.02 -6.98 -20.63
C ALA A 110 -12.93 -5.82 -19.63
N VAL A 111 -12.15 -5.99 -18.57
CA VAL A 111 -11.89 -4.95 -17.56
C VAL A 111 -11.15 -3.76 -18.17
N LYS A 112 -10.11 -3.99 -18.97
CA LYS A 112 -9.39 -2.93 -19.70
C LYS A 112 -10.33 -2.12 -20.62
N SER A 113 -11.39 -2.75 -21.10
CA SER A 113 -12.40 -2.09 -21.90
C SER A 113 -13.52 -1.43 -21.08
N PHE A 114 -13.36 -1.27 -19.77
CA PHE A 114 -14.42 -0.72 -18.92
C PHE A 114 -14.51 0.81 -18.98
N ASP A 115 -13.39 1.50 -19.23
CA ASP A 115 -13.29 2.96 -19.21
C ASP A 115 -13.99 3.69 -20.36
N GLU A 116 -14.07 3.09 -21.56
CA GLU A 116 -14.72 3.77 -22.70
C GLU A 116 -16.26 3.59 -22.71
N PHE A 117 -16.88 2.92 -21.73
CA PHE A 117 -18.34 2.91 -21.61
C PHE A 117 -18.82 4.20 -20.95
N SER A 118 -19.49 5.07 -21.71
CA SER A 118 -20.09 6.31 -21.18
C SER A 118 -21.59 6.21 -20.89
N ASP A 119 -22.28 5.25 -21.52
CA ASP A 119 -23.69 4.95 -21.27
C ASP A 119 -23.86 4.09 -20.01
N THR A 120 -24.71 4.53 -19.09
CA THR A 120 -24.96 3.84 -17.82
C THR A 120 -25.55 2.44 -18.01
N THR A 121 -26.31 2.22 -19.09
CA THR A 121 -26.87 0.89 -19.40
C THR A 121 -25.77 -0.07 -19.83
N GLN A 122 -24.93 0.34 -20.78
CA GLN A 122 -23.77 -0.45 -21.19
C GLN A 122 -22.76 -0.68 -20.06
N GLN A 123 -22.50 0.33 -19.23
CA GLN A 123 -21.64 0.18 -18.03
C GLN A 123 -22.20 -0.88 -17.08
N SER A 124 -23.51 -0.84 -16.79
CA SER A 124 -24.17 -1.82 -15.94
C SER A 124 -24.08 -3.24 -16.53
N LEU A 125 -24.28 -3.36 -17.85
CA LEU A 125 -24.13 -4.63 -18.56
C LEU A 125 -22.70 -5.19 -18.48
N ALA A 126 -21.69 -4.35 -18.77
CA ALA A 126 -20.28 -4.72 -18.67
C ALA A 126 -19.89 -5.11 -17.23
N PHE A 127 -20.36 -4.36 -16.23
CA PHE A 127 -20.15 -4.65 -14.82
C PHE A 127 -20.71 -6.04 -14.45
N ASN A 128 -21.95 -6.34 -14.85
CA ASN A 128 -22.59 -7.62 -14.57
C ASN A 128 -21.86 -8.81 -15.22
N ILE A 129 -21.32 -8.61 -16.44
CA ILE A 129 -20.51 -9.62 -17.13
C ILE A 129 -19.20 -9.88 -16.36
N ILE A 130 -18.47 -8.83 -15.99
CA ILE A 130 -17.19 -8.94 -15.24
C ILE A 130 -17.44 -9.59 -13.88
N GLN A 131 -18.49 -9.18 -13.18
CA GLN A 131 -18.90 -9.74 -11.90
C GLN A 131 -19.23 -11.23 -12.00
N LEU A 132 -20.07 -11.64 -12.95
CA LEU A 132 -20.45 -13.03 -13.12
C LEU A 132 -19.25 -13.93 -13.44
N THR A 133 -18.37 -13.44 -14.31
CA THR A 133 -17.14 -14.14 -14.71
C THR A 133 -16.17 -14.31 -13.53
N THR A 134 -16.09 -13.28 -12.68
CA THR A 134 -15.37 -13.33 -11.41
C THR A 134 -15.95 -14.38 -10.46
N ILE A 135 -17.29 -14.43 -10.31
CA ILE A 135 -17.98 -15.43 -9.48
C ILE A 135 -17.74 -16.86 -10.00
N ALA A 136 -17.64 -17.03 -11.32
CA ALA A 136 -17.38 -18.30 -12.00
C ALA A 136 -15.92 -18.78 -11.89
N GLY A 137 -15.07 -18.12 -11.08
CA GLY A 137 -13.70 -18.55 -10.82
C GLY A 137 -12.67 -18.14 -11.87
N ALA A 138 -12.86 -17.00 -12.53
CA ALA A 138 -11.83 -16.47 -13.42
C ALA A 138 -10.55 -16.13 -12.63
N ASN A 139 -9.40 -16.54 -13.14
CA ASN A 139 -8.12 -16.30 -12.47
C ASN A 139 -7.63 -14.87 -12.68
N GLN A 140 -8.02 -13.98 -11.76
CA GLN A 140 -7.74 -12.55 -11.86
C GLN A 140 -6.26 -12.19 -11.69
N ALA A 141 -5.47 -13.09 -11.06
CA ALA A 141 -4.06 -12.87 -10.81
C ALA A 141 -3.21 -13.20 -12.05
N THR A 142 -3.60 -14.20 -12.83
CA THR A 142 -2.85 -14.62 -14.03
C THR A 142 -3.35 -13.98 -15.30
N GLN A 143 -4.65 -13.68 -15.41
CA GLN A 143 -5.21 -13.08 -16.61
C GLN A 143 -4.73 -11.66 -16.81
N LYS A 144 -4.13 -11.44 -17.98
CA LYS A 144 -3.57 -10.14 -18.37
C LYS A 144 -4.24 -9.60 -19.62
N ALA A 145 -4.33 -8.28 -19.67
CA ALA A 145 -4.58 -7.54 -20.89
C ALA A 145 -3.37 -6.68 -21.25
N TYR A 146 -3.19 -6.40 -22.53
CA TYR A 146 -1.98 -5.75 -23.04
C TYR A 146 -1.74 -4.39 -22.37
N ALA A 147 -0.59 -4.26 -21.69
CA ALA A 147 -0.07 -3.04 -21.08
C ALA A 147 1.45 -2.98 -21.33
N GLY A 148 1.88 -2.11 -22.25
CA GLY A 148 3.29 -2.01 -22.64
C GLY A 148 3.87 -3.39 -23.03
N ASN A 149 4.97 -3.79 -22.39
CA ASN A 149 5.71 -5.02 -22.71
C ASN A 149 5.37 -6.24 -21.82
N GLY A 150 4.38 -6.17 -20.92
CA GLY A 150 4.22 -7.22 -19.88
C GLY A 150 2.80 -7.56 -19.41
N GLY A 151 1.79 -6.93 -20.00
CA GLY A 151 0.39 -7.12 -19.62
C GLY A 151 0.05 -6.60 -18.21
N ALA A 152 -1.23 -6.42 -17.93
CA ALA A 152 -1.73 -5.96 -16.64
C ALA A 152 -2.99 -6.74 -16.23
N THR A 153 -3.11 -7.01 -14.93
CA THR A 153 -4.22 -7.77 -14.35
C THR A 153 -5.49 -6.94 -14.22
N CYS A 154 -6.61 -7.59 -13.87
CA CYS A 154 -7.90 -6.91 -13.68
C CYS A 154 -7.81 -5.78 -12.65
N ILE A 155 -7.21 -6.05 -11.48
CA ILE A 155 -7.14 -5.06 -10.39
C ILE A 155 -6.24 -3.88 -10.78
N TYR A 156 -5.16 -4.12 -11.55
CA TYR A 156 -4.32 -3.05 -12.07
C TYR A 156 -5.16 -2.00 -12.82
N TRP A 157 -5.94 -2.44 -13.81
CA TRP A 157 -6.74 -1.54 -14.65
C TRP A 157 -7.81 -0.82 -13.85
N LEU A 158 -8.51 -1.52 -12.95
CA LEU A 158 -9.53 -0.90 -12.11
C LEU A 158 -8.95 0.19 -11.19
N LEU A 159 -7.74 -0.01 -10.67
CA LEU A 159 -7.06 0.99 -9.83
C LEU A 159 -6.62 2.22 -10.63
N GLU A 160 -6.16 2.02 -11.86
CA GLU A 160 -5.84 3.11 -12.79
C GLU A 160 -7.11 3.91 -13.11
N TYR A 161 -8.19 3.23 -13.50
CA TYR A 161 -9.45 3.86 -13.86
C TYR A 161 -10.14 4.56 -12.72
N MET A 162 -10.05 4.03 -11.49
CA MET A 162 -10.58 4.69 -10.31
C MET A 162 -9.95 6.07 -10.10
N GLY A 163 -8.70 6.28 -10.52
CA GLY A 163 -8.04 7.59 -10.43
C GLY A 163 -8.36 8.53 -11.59
N GLU A 164 -8.52 7.98 -12.80
CA GLU A 164 -8.62 8.77 -14.03
C GLU A 164 -10.05 9.10 -14.46
N TYR A 165 -11.02 8.25 -14.11
CA TYR A 165 -12.37 8.29 -14.68
C TYR A 165 -13.46 8.39 -13.61
N PRO A 166 -13.84 9.62 -13.18
CA PRO A 166 -14.83 9.83 -12.13
C PRO A 166 -16.20 9.18 -12.40
N HIS A 167 -16.61 9.09 -13.66
CA HIS A 167 -17.91 8.56 -14.08
C HIS A 167 -18.08 7.05 -13.86
N ILE A 168 -16.98 6.29 -13.72
CA ILE A 168 -17.00 4.84 -13.41
C ILE A 168 -16.36 4.51 -12.06
N HIS A 169 -16.09 5.53 -11.24
CA HIS A 169 -15.38 5.38 -9.97
C HIS A 169 -16.06 4.41 -9.00
N GLU A 170 -17.39 4.51 -8.83
CA GLU A 170 -18.14 3.61 -7.94
C GLU A 170 -18.13 2.16 -8.45
N SER A 171 -18.32 1.96 -9.76
CA SER A 171 -18.27 0.63 -10.36
C SER A 171 -16.88 -0.01 -10.24
N CYS A 172 -15.81 0.78 -10.45
CA CYS A 172 -14.44 0.31 -10.24
C CYS A 172 -14.22 -0.08 -8.78
N TYR A 173 -14.68 0.76 -7.84
CA TYR A 173 -14.58 0.49 -6.41
C TYR A 173 -15.28 -0.82 -6.02
N GLU A 174 -16.52 -1.03 -6.45
CA GLU A 174 -17.28 -2.26 -6.19
C GLU A 174 -16.58 -3.50 -6.77
N LEU A 175 -16.10 -3.42 -8.02
CA LEU A 175 -15.33 -4.51 -8.63
C LEU A 175 -14.05 -4.79 -7.86
N ILE A 176 -13.26 -3.78 -7.51
CA ILE A 176 -12.03 -3.97 -6.71
C ILE A 176 -12.36 -4.67 -5.40
N CYS A 177 -13.43 -4.28 -4.71
CA CYS A 177 -13.82 -4.91 -3.46
C CYS A 177 -14.20 -6.38 -3.66
N LEU A 178 -14.96 -6.68 -4.73
CA LEU A 178 -15.30 -8.05 -5.11
C LEU A 178 -14.04 -8.89 -5.34
N LEU A 179 -13.11 -8.41 -6.18
CA LEU A 179 -11.88 -9.10 -6.53
C LEU A 179 -10.99 -9.34 -5.30
N LEU A 180 -10.82 -8.33 -4.43
CA LEU A 180 -10.02 -8.42 -3.22
C LEU A 180 -10.63 -9.33 -2.14
N ASP A 181 -11.95 -9.44 -2.08
CA ASP A 181 -12.63 -10.24 -1.04
C ASP A 181 -12.83 -11.70 -1.45
N LEU A 182 -12.83 -12.03 -2.75
CA LEU A 182 -13.08 -13.38 -3.20
C LEU A 182 -11.84 -14.29 -3.16
N GLU A 183 -10.66 -13.84 -3.61
CA GLU A 183 -9.55 -14.77 -3.92
C GLU A 183 -8.12 -14.18 -3.87
N LEU A 184 -7.88 -12.96 -3.36
CA LEU A 184 -6.51 -12.43 -3.37
C LEU A 184 -5.62 -13.03 -2.27
N GLU A 185 -5.07 -14.22 -2.50
CA GLU A 185 -3.90 -14.73 -1.76
C GLU A 185 -2.57 -14.07 -2.23
N CYS A 186 -2.64 -13.01 -3.03
CA CYS A 186 -1.46 -12.43 -3.68
C CYS A 186 -0.77 -11.37 -2.81
N THR A 187 0.10 -11.82 -1.92
CA THR A 187 0.93 -10.94 -1.07
C THR A 187 1.93 -10.11 -1.87
N GLN A 188 2.46 -10.62 -2.99
CA GLN A 188 3.47 -9.92 -3.81
C GLN A 188 2.86 -8.81 -4.68
N GLU A 189 1.62 -8.97 -5.16
CA GLU A 189 0.96 -7.94 -5.97
C GLU A 189 0.42 -6.79 -5.14
N ALA A 190 0.04 -7.02 -3.88
CA ALA A 190 -0.58 -5.99 -3.06
C ALA A 190 0.29 -4.73 -2.89
N GLU A 191 1.63 -4.85 -2.84
CA GLU A 191 2.54 -3.68 -2.87
C GLU A 191 2.41 -2.90 -4.17
N TYR A 192 2.46 -3.60 -5.30
CA TYR A 192 2.40 -3.01 -6.62
C TYR A 192 1.05 -2.32 -6.84
N LEU A 193 -0.03 -3.00 -6.46
CA LEU A 193 -1.40 -2.47 -6.49
C LEU A 193 -1.55 -1.23 -5.61
N LEU A 194 -1.01 -1.26 -4.38
CA LEU A 194 -1.02 -0.08 -3.52
C LEU A 194 -0.25 1.09 -4.14
N ARG A 195 0.89 0.82 -4.79
CA ARG A 195 1.64 1.85 -5.49
C ARG A 195 0.80 2.47 -6.62
N ILE A 196 0.11 1.66 -7.42
CA ILE A 196 -0.76 2.12 -8.50
C ILE A 196 -1.89 2.97 -7.94
N LEU A 197 -2.57 2.49 -6.90
CA LEU A 197 -3.63 3.22 -6.20
C LEU A 197 -3.17 4.59 -5.72
N VAL A 198 -1.97 4.65 -5.13
CA VAL A 198 -1.38 5.91 -4.68
C VAL A 198 -1.03 6.78 -5.89
N GLN A 199 -0.51 6.21 -6.99
CA GLN A 199 -0.19 6.99 -8.20
C GLN A 199 -1.42 7.51 -8.95
N SER A 200 -2.55 6.79 -8.87
CA SER A 200 -3.82 7.16 -9.51
C SER A 200 -4.63 8.18 -8.71
N CYS A 201 -4.29 8.42 -7.43
CA CYS A 201 -4.95 9.42 -6.62
C CYS A 201 -4.85 10.84 -7.25
N PRO A 202 -5.96 11.61 -7.31
CA PRO A 202 -5.95 12.99 -7.76
C PRO A 202 -5.02 13.86 -6.91
N LYS A 203 -4.01 14.48 -7.52
CA LYS A 203 -2.96 15.24 -6.80
C LYS A 203 -3.44 16.54 -6.15
N GLU A 204 -4.52 17.11 -6.67
CA GLU A 204 -4.99 18.45 -6.31
C GLU A 204 -6.14 18.42 -5.29
N GLN A 205 -6.61 17.23 -4.91
CA GLN A 205 -7.76 17.04 -4.04
C GLN A 205 -7.40 16.20 -2.82
N ALA A 206 -8.25 16.25 -1.79
CA ALA A 206 -8.16 15.31 -0.68
C ALA A 206 -8.32 13.88 -1.22
N VAL A 207 -7.60 12.93 -0.62
CA VAL A 207 -7.65 11.53 -1.07
C VAL A 207 -9.10 11.03 -1.00
N PRO A 208 -9.69 10.56 -2.11
CA PRO A 208 -11.07 10.10 -2.13
C PRO A 208 -11.32 8.98 -1.11
N LEU A 209 -12.50 8.96 -0.52
CA LEU A 209 -12.84 7.98 0.52
C LEU A 209 -12.68 6.54 0.02
N ASN A 210 -13.13 6.24 -1.21
CA ASN A 210 -13.01 4.92 -1.80
C ASN A 210 -11.54 4.50 -2.00
N HIS A 211 -10.64 5.42 -2.36
CA HIS A 211 -9.20 5.12 -2.43
C HIS A 211 -8.65 4.74 -1.05
N LYS A 212 -9.07 5.43 0.02
CA LYS A 212 -8.70 5.06 1.39
C LYS A 212 -9.22 3.68 1.76
N LYS A 213 -10.46 3.36 1.41
CA LYS A 213 -11.06 2.04 1.65
C LYS A 213 -10.34 0.93 0.89
N VAL A 214 -10.03 1.12 -0.39
CA VAL A 214 -9.27 0.16 -1.20
C VAL A 214 -7.87 -0.04 -0.61
N ALA A 215 -7.16 1.04 -0.25
CA ALA A 215 -5.86 0.92 0.39
C ALA A 215 -5.97 0.12 1.69
N MET A 216 -6.95 0.40 2.53
CA MET A 216 -7.17 -0.36 3.76
C MET A 216 -7.43 -1.84 3.48
N ARG A 217 -8.28 -2.19 2.50
CA ARG A 217 -8.52 -3.57 2.07
C ARG A 217 -7.24 -4.25 1.61
N LEU A 218 -6.45 -3.60 0.73
CA LEU A 218 -5.15 -4.10 0.29
C LEU A 218 -4.22 -4.34 1.48
N MET A 219 -4.15 -3.40 2.43
CA MET A 219 -3.33 -3.56 3.65
C MET A 219 -3.75 -4.76 4.51
N THR A 220 -5.03 -5.16 4.50
CA THR A 220 -5.45 -6.38 5.21
C THR A 220 -4.98 -7.66 4.53
N GLN A 221 -4.79 -7.62 3.21
CA GLN A 221 -4.34 -8.77 2.41
C GLN A 221 -2.82 -8.91 2.37
N ILE A 222 -2.08 -7.84 2.69
CA ILE A 222 -0.64 -7.96 2.94
C ILE A 222 -0.46 -8.68 4.28
N THR A 223 -0.55 -10.01 4.25
CA THR A 223 -0.24 -10.87 5.38
C THR A 223 1.24 -10.70 5.77
N ALA A 224 1.59 -11.13 6.97
CA ALA A 224 2.88 -10.96 7.64
C ALA A 224 4.09 -11.64 6.96
N GLY A 225 4.05 -11.89 5.65
CA GLY A 225 5.18 -12.41 4.90
C GLY A 225 6.28 -11.35 4.73
N ASP A 226 7.48 -11.83 4.38
CA ASP A 226 8.71 -11.04 4.18
C ASP A 226 8.55 -9.86 3.20
N HIS A 227 7.46 -9.83 2.42
CA HIS A 227 7.16 -8.84 1.39
C HIS A 227 6.36 -7.61 1.87
N TYR A 228 5.78 -7.59 3.08
CA TYR A 228 5.09 -6.37 3.59
C TYR A 228 6.00 -5.14 3.56
N LEU A 229 7.32 -5.35 3.50
CA LEU A 229 8.30 -4.36 3.91
C LEU A 229 9.28 -3.98 2.79
N SER A 230 9.10 -4.45 1.55
CA SER A 230 9.66 -3.73 0.38
C SER A 230 8.96 -2.39 0.12
N LEU A 231 7.68 -2.29 0.55
CA LEU A 231 6.81 -1.11 0.58
C LEU A 231 7.46 0.24 0.99
N PRO A 232 8.28 0.33 2.08
CA PRO A 232 8.62 1.60 2.69
C PRO A 232 9.63 2.44 1.92
N GLY A 233 10.26 1.89 0.88
CA GLY A 233 11.13 2.68 0.01
C GLY A 233 10.30 3.43 -1.02
N THR A 234 9.73 2.69 -1.96
CA THR A 234 9.12 3.23 -3.18
C THR A 234 7.76 3.87 -2.90
N VAL A 235 6.89 3.19 -2.14
CA VAL A 235 5.56 3.72 -1.81
C VAL A 235 5.67 4.95 -0.90
N MET A 236 6.59 4.92 0.08
CA MET A 236 6.78 6.10 0.96
C MET A 236 7.34 7.30 0.21
N LEU A 237 8.13 7.09 -0.86
CA LEU A 237 8.54 8.20 -1.71
C LEU A 237 7.36 8.83 -2.47
N THR A 238 6.34 8.06 -2.82
CA THR A 238 5.11 8.57 -3.44
C THR A 238 4.23 9.26 -2.39
N VAL A 239 3.98 8.59 -1.27
CA VAL A 239 3.20 9.10 -0.12
C VAL A 239 3.80 10.39 0.44
N GLU A 240 5.12 10.48 0.53
CA GLU A 240 5.83 11.68 1.00
C GLU A 240 5.58 12.90 0.13
N LYS A 241 5.54 12.72 -1.19
CA LYS A 241 5.44 13.85 -2.12
C LYS A 241 4.05 14.46 -2.14
N GLU A 242 3.03 13.62 -2.18
CA GLU A 242 1.71 14.04 -2.65
C GLU A 242 0.56 13.51 -1.76
N LEU A 243 0.77 12.48 -0.92
CA LEU A 243 -0.34 11.65 -0.42
C LEU A 243 -0.18 11.20 1.04
N TRP A 244 0.25 12.12 1.90
CA TRP A 244 0.50 11.87 3.32
C TRP A 244 -0.73 11.39 4.11
N GLU A 245 -1.94 11.58 3.58
CA GLU A 245 -3.19 11.05 4.13
C GLU A 245 -3.26 9.52 4.16
N PHE A 246 -2.43 8.81 3.39
CA PHE A 246 -2.30 7.36 3.48
C PHE A 246 -1.43 6.90 4.66
N LEU A 247 -0.65 7.78 5.31
CA LEU A 247 0.24 7.36 6.39
C LEU A 247 -0.48 6.59 7.52
N PRO A 248 -1.64 7.04 8.03
CA PRO A 248 -2.37 6.27 9.04
C PRO A 248 -2.84 4.89 8.54
N ILE A 249 -3.03 4.72 7.23
CA ILE A 249 -3.46 3.45 6.62
C ILE A 249 -2.26 2.50 6.49
N LEU A 250 -1.13 3.01 5.98
CA LEU A 250 0.08 2.21 5.74
C LEU A 250 0.86 1.87 7.01
N LEU A 251 0.81 2.78 7.98
CA LEU A 251 1.46 2.67 9.27
C LEU A 251 0.40 2.91 10.34
N PRO A 252 -0.45 1.91 10.61
CA PRO A 252 -1.49 2.04 11.62
C PRO A 252 -0.92 2.28 13.01
N THR A 253 -1.65 3.05 13.81
CA THR A 253 -1.34 3.18 15.25
C THR A 253 -1.63 1.86 15.98
N ALA A 254 -0.94 1.61 17.10
CA ALA A 254 -1.08 0.36 17.86
C ALA A 254 -2.52 0.07 18.34
N ASN A 255 -3.34 1.13 18.49
CA ASN A 255 -4.68 1.02 19.04
C ASN A 255 -5.72 0.50 18.03
N CYS A 256 -5.50 0.69 16.73
CA CYS A 256 -6.51 0.37 15.72
C CYS A 256 -6.30 -0.99 15.03
N MET A 257 -5.06 -1.46 14.89
CA MET A 257 -4.76 -2.73 14.23
C MET A 257 -3.65 -3.49 14.95
N ARG A 258 -3.88 -3.90 16.21
CA ARG A 258 -2.84 -4.53 17.06
C ARG A 258 -2.16 -5.72 16.39
N GLU A 259 -2.94 -6.58 15.74
CA GLU A 259 -2.41 -7.76 15.05
C GLU A 259 -1.54 -7.37 13.86
N ALA A 260 -2.03 -6.48 12.98
CA ALA A 260 -1.25 -5.97 11.85
C ALA A 260 0.03 -5.27 12.33
N VAL A 261 -0.06 -4.40 13.34
CA VAL A 261 1.10 -3.73 13.94
C VAL A 261 2.12 -4.74 14.48
N GLY A 262 1.67 -5.80 15.17
CA GLY A 262 2.55 -6.87 15.64
C GLY A 262 3.29 -7.56 14.50
N LYS A 263 2.58 -7.88 13.41
CA LYS A 263 3.15 -8.47 12.19
C LYS A 263 4.18 -7.54 11.54
N ILE A 264 3.87 -6.25 11.42
CA ILE A 264 4.81 -5.24 10.88
C ILE A 264 6.06 -5.14 11.75
N GLN A 265 5.90 -5.08 13.07
CA GLN A 265 7.00 -4.99 14.02
C GLN A 265 7.94 -6.20 13.95
N GLN A 266 7.39 -7.39 13.68
CA GLN A 266 8.18 -8.62 13.56
C GLN A 266 8.94 -8.71 12.24
N GLY A 267 8.36 -8.23 11.14
CA GLY A 267 9.01 -8.32 9.84
C GLY A 267 9.97 -7.17 9.53
N ILE A 268 9.72 -5.95 10.04
CA ILE A 268 10.39 -4.74 9.55
C ILE A 268 11.89 -4.80 9.82
N THR A 269 12.72 -4.55 8.79
CA THR A 269 14.17 -4.54 8.93
C THR A 269 14.73 -3.13 9.15
N GLN A 270 15.97 -3.05 9.64
CA GLN A 270 16.71 -1.79 9.75
C GLN A 270 16.82 -1.07 8.40
N GLN A 271 17.09 -1.79 7.30
CA GLN A 271 17.26 -1.18 5.98
C GLN A 271 15.96 -0.54 5.46
N GLN A 272 14.82 -1.23 5.66
CA GLN A 272 13.52 -0.74 5.22
C GLN A 272 13.08 0.46 6.06
N THR A 273 13.27 0.38 7.39
CA THR A 273 13.09 1.52 8.30
C THR A 273 13.93 2.71 7.87
N GLN A 274 15.21 2.50 7.53
CA GLN A 274 16.10 3.56 7.08
C GLN A 274 15.59 4.20 5.78
N LYS A 275 15.18 3.40 4.78
CA LYS A 275 14.60 3.89 3.51
C LYS A 275 13.36 4.75 3.77
N MET A 276 12.47 4.29 4.63
CA MET A 276 11.26 5.01 5.03
C MET A 276 11.58 6.36 5.69
N VAL A 277 12.43 6.36 6.73
CA VAL A 277 12.83 7.60 7.41
C VAL A 277 13.49 8.56 6.41
N ASN A 278 14.33 8.04 5.51
CA ASN A 278 15.01 8.81 4.46
C ASN A 278 14.05 9.43 3.43
N ALA A 279 12.85 8.87 3.23
CA ALA A 279 11.83 9.51 2.39
C ALA A 279 11.45 10.89 2.98
N PHE A 280 11.29 10.97 4.31
CA PHE A 280 10.90 12.20 5.01
C PHE A 280 12.03 13.23 5.16
N THR A 281 13.29 12.85 4.94
CA THR A 281 14.44 13.77 5.04
C THR A 281 14.57 14.69 3.82
N ARG A 282 13.85 14.44 2.73
CA ARG A 282 14.09 15.15 1.45
C ARG A 282 13.54 16.58 1.46
N ARG A 283 12.32 16.79 1.95
CA ARG A 283 11.62 18.09 1.89
C ARG A 283 11.31 18.64 3.28
N LYS A 284 11.20 19.96 3.40
CA LYS A 284 10.86 20.63 4.68
C LYS A 284 9.46 20.26 5.17
N VAL A 285 8.51 20.14 4.24
CA VAL A 285 7.11 19.76 4.53
C VAL A 285 7.06 18.34 5.11
N SER A 286 7.78 17.41 4.50
CA SER A 286 7.82 16.00 4.90
C SER A 286 8.42 15.79 6.28
N ARG A 287 9.46 16.55 6.65
CA ARG A 287 9.97 16.56 8.03
C ARG A 287 8.89 17.00 9.04
N LYS A 288 8.01 17.93 8.68
CA LYS A 288 6.88 18.34 9.54
C LYS A 288 5.83 17.24 9.64
N HIS A 289 5.51 16.56 8.54
CA HIS A 289 4.61 15.40 8.55
C HIS A 289 5.17 14.30 9.43
N PHE A 290 6.45 13.97 9.28
CA PHE A 290 7.13 12.99 10.14
C PHE A 290 6.99 13.36 11.62
N LYS A 291 7.37 14.59 11.97
CA LYS A 291 7.30 15.08 13.35
C LYS A 291 5.88 15.04 13.92
N THR A 292 4.86 15.28 13.10
CA THR A 292 3.47 15.32 13.56
C THR A 292 2.90 13.91 13.71
N PHE A 293 3.09 13.06 12.69
CA PHE A 293 2.57 11.70 12.66
C PHE A 293 3.29 10.77 13.63
N PHE A 294 4.63 10.81 13.66
CA PHE A 294 5.44 9.86 14.42
C PHE A 294 5.70 10.26 15.88
N ALA A 295 5.27 11.44 16.34
CA ALA A 295 5.48 11.89 17.72
C ALA A 295 4.92 10.93 18.79
N HIS A 296 3.86 10.19 18.45
CA HIS A 296 3.20 9.24 19.35
C HIS A 296 3.00 7.86 18.70
N HIS A 297 3.72 7.59 17.61
CA HIS A 297 3.57 6.36 16.86
C HIS A 297 4.49 5.27 17.40
N TRP A 298 4.04 4.01 17.45
CA TRP A 298 4.83 2.89 17.97
C TRP A 298 6.20 2.74 17.28
N LEU A 299 6.27 3.11 16.01
CA LEU A 299 7.48 2.99 15.20
C LEU A 299 8.65 3.81 15.73
N THR A 300 8.43 4.96 16.39
CA THR A 300 9.55 5.72 16.96
C THR A 300 10.19 5.00 18.14
N GLN A 301 9.39 4.37 19.00
CA GLN A 301 9.90 3.49 20.05
C GLN A 301 10.65 2.30 19.46
N HIS A 302 10.04 1.65 18.47
CA HIS A 302 10.59 0.46 17.84
C HIS A 302 11.94 0.76 17.17
N ILE A 303 12.09 1.92 16.52
CA ILE A 303 13.37 2.38 15.95
C ILE A 303 14.43 2.55 17.04
N VAL A 304 14.09 3.20 18.17
CA VAL A 304 15.05 3.41 19.27
C VAL A 304 15.54 2.08 19.83
N GLN A 305 14.64 1.11 19.98
CA GLN A 305 14.93 -0.17 20.61
C GLN A 305 15.61 -1.17 19.68
N GLN A 306 15.14 -1.29 18.44
CA GLN A 306 15.55 -2.35 17.51
C GLN A 306 16.52 -1.88 16.44
N PHE A 307 16.43 -0.60 16.01
CA PHE A 307 17.21 -0.06 14.88
C PHE A 307 17.94 1.24 15.23
N PRO A 308 18.77 1.26 16.30
CA PRO A 308 19.41 2.48 16.76
C PRO A 308 20.31 3.13 15.70
N GLU A 309 20.90 2.37 14.77
CA GLU A 309 21.70 2.91 13.67
C GLU A 309 20.92 3.90 12.80
N VAL A 310 19.58 3.75 12.70
CA VAL A 310 18.75 4.72 11.97
C VAL A 310 18.86 6.12 12.59
N ILE A 311 18.98 6.20 13.91
CA ILE A 311 19.15 7.47 14.63
C ILE A 311 20.57 8.02 14.44
N PHE A 312 21.59 7.17 14.46
CA PHE A 312 22.96 7.58 14.12
C PHE A 312 23.05 8.14 12.68
N GLN A 313 22.32 7.55 11.73
CA GLN A 313 22.24 8.08 10.36
C GLN A 313 21.56 9.44 10.29
N LEU A 314 20.55 9.72 11.14
CA LEU A 314 19.96 11.07 11.23
C LEU A 314 20.97 12.10 11.73
N VAL A 315 21.84 11.73 12.68
CA VAL A 315 22.96 12.58 13.13
C VAL A 315 23.93 12.83 11.97
N LYS A 316 24.41 11.78 11.30
CA LYS A 316 25.34 11.88 10.15
C LYS A 316 24.78 12.79 9.04
N ARG A 317 23.46 12.73 8.81
CA ARG A 317 22.74 13.50 7.77
C ARG A 317 22.26 14.88 8.24
N ARG A 318 22.51 15.25 9.50
CA ARG A 318 22.13 16.55 10.11
C ARG A 318 20.62 16.79 10.17
N GLU A 319 19.84 15.73 10.33
CA GLU A 319 18.38 15.75 10.26
C GLU A 319 17.73 16.17 11.59
N LYS A 320 18.00 17.42 11.99
CA LYS A 320 17.60 18.00 13.29
C LYS A 320 16.11 17.80 13.61
N ILE A 321 15.22 18.12 12.67
CA ILE A 321 13.76 18.10 12.92
C ILE A 321 13.26 16.69 13.21
N ILE A 322 13.80 15.70 12.50
CA ILE A 322 13.42 14.29 12.68
C ILE A 322 14.03 13.78 13.99
N LEU A 323 15.31 14.08 14.26
CA LEU A 323 16.00 13.73 15.50
C LEU A 323 15.28 14.30 16.75
N GLU A 324 14.79 15.54 16.69
CA GLU A 324 13.98 16.14 17.76
C GLU A 324 12.75 15.31 18.12
N THR A 325 12.15 14.61 17.14
CA THR A 325 10.97 13.76 17.39
C THR A 325 11.31 12.63 18.37
N PHE A 326 12.47 11.99 18.18
CA PHE A 326 12.97 10.94 19.07
C PHE A 326 13.36 11.50 20.43
N LEU A 327 14.14 12.58 20.45
CA LEU A 327 14.64 13.21 21.68
C LEU A 327 13.53 13.77 22.58
N LYS A 328 12.39 14.19 22.01
CA LYS A 328 11.25 14.68 22.79
C LYS A 328 10.48 13.58 23.50
N LYS A 329 10.35 12.41 22.88
CA LYS A 329 9.47 11.33 23.37
C LYS A 329 10.24 10.23 24.10
N TYR A 330 11.41 9.87 23.60
CA TYR A 330 12.26 8.78 24.11
C TYR A 330 13.64 9.34 24.49
N ARG A 331 13.64 10.44 25.26
CA ARG A 331 14.85 11.22 25.57
C ARG A 331 15.94 10.34 26.16
N THR A 332 15.63 9.66 27.26
CA THR A 332 16.60 8.87 28.03
C THR A 332 17.17 7.74 27.19
N GLU A 333 16.31 6.98 26.52
CA GLU A 333 16.67 5.84 25.68
C GLU A 333 17.49 6.29 24.47
N THR A 334 17.09 7.39 23.81
CA THR A 334 17.79 7.93 22.64
C THR A 334 19.20 8.44 23.00
N LEU A 335 19.37 9.09 24.15
CA LEU A 335 20.67 9.57 24.61
C LEU A 335 21.58 8.43 25.13
N ALA A 336 20.98 7.34 25.59
CA ALA A 336 21.69 6.13 26.02
C ALA A 336 22.21 5.28 24.85
N LEU A 337 21.80 5.55 23.61
CA LEU A 337 22.24 4.78 22.45
C LEU A 337 23.76 4.77 22.26
N ARG A 338 24.27 3.62 21.86
CA ARG A 338 25.66 3.37 21.49
C ARG A 338 25.69 2.57 20.20
N ASN A 339 26.54 2.95 19.25
CA ASN A 339 26.76 2.12 18.06
C ASN A 339 27.81 1.02 18.34
N GLU A 340 28.18 0.26 17.32
CA GLU A 340 29.17 -0.83 17.41
C GLU A 340 30.54 -0.40 17.92
N LYS A 341 30.90 0.89 17.83
CA LYS A 341 32.15 1.47 18.35
C LYS A 341 32.01 2.03 19.77
N HIS A 342 30.89 1.76 20.44
CA HIS A 342 30.45 2.44 21.66
C HIS A 342 30.40 3.97 21.55
N ASN A 343 30.31 4.52 20.33
CA ASN A 343 30.11 5.96 20.17
C ASN A 343 28.68 6.33 20.58
N THR A 344 28.54 7.38 21.38
CA THR A 344 27.26 8.06 21.61
C THR A 344 26.84 8.87 20.38
N LEU A 345 25.60 9.37 20.36
CA LEU A 345 25.16 10.33 19.34
C LEU A 345 26.06 11.58 19.29
N LEU A 346 26.63 12.01 20.43
CA LEU A 346 27.54 13.15 20.47
C LEU A 346 28.88 12.83 19.79
N HIS A 347 29.46 11.65 20.05
CA HIS A 347 30.67 11.20 19.34
C HIS A 347 30.41 11.16 17.83
N GLU A 348 29.28 10.60 17.39
CA GLU A 348 28.93 10.52 15.98
C GLU A 348 28.77 11.91 15.35
N ALA A 349 28.14 12.86 16.05
CA ALA A 349 28.01 14.23 15.61
C ALA A 349 29.38 14.92 15.45
N VAL A 350 30.32 14.66 16.37
CA VAL A 350 31.69 15.17 16.30
C VAL A 350 32.49 14.49 15.19
N LEU A 351 32.31 13.20 14.93
CA LEU A 351 33.01 12.48 13.84
C LEU A 351 32.53 12.92 12.45
N THR A 352 31.24 13.25 12.33
CA THR A 352 30.63 13.68 11.07
C THR A 352 31.30 14.93 10.51
N ARG A 353 31.55 14.96 9.19
CA ARG A 353 32.16 16.10 8.49
C ARG A 353 31.16 17.26 8.33
N GLY A 354 31.67 18.50 8.34
CA GLY A 354 30.95 19.76 8.14
C GLY A 354 30.33 20.37 9.41
N CYS A 355 29.56 21.46 9.25
CA CYS A 355 28.99 22.22 10.37
C CYS A 355 27.87 21.42 11.06
N MET A 356 28.17 20.92 12.26
CA MET A 356 27.30 20.09 13.09
C MET A 356 26.78 20.83 14.32
N ASP A 357 27.06 22.13 14.44
CA ASP A 357 26.79 22.95 15.62
C ASP A 357 25.34 22.83 16.07
N LYS A 358 24.39 22.85 15.12
CA LYS A 358 22.95 22.71 15.43
C LYS A 358 22.57 21.36 16.03
N ILE A 359 23.24 20.28 15.63
CA ILE A 359 23.00 18.92 16.16
C ILE A 359 23.71 18.77 17.50
N ILE A 360 24.96 19.22 17.61
CA ILE A 360 25.75 19.19 18.84
C ILE A 360 25.04 20.01 19.93
N SER A 361 24.65 21.26 19.63
CA SER A 361 23.87 22.09 20.55
C SER A 361 22.53 21.44 20.91
N LEU A 362 21.83 20.81 19.96
CA LEU A 362 20.60 20.07 20.28
C LEU A 362 20.87 18.95 21.29
N LEU A 363 21.92 18.14 21.08
CA LEU A 363 22.25 17.03 21.97
C LEU A 363 22.68 17.53 23.37
N ILE A 364 23.53 18.57 23.44
CA ILE A 364 23.98 19.19 24.69
C ILE A 364 22.79 19.78 25.48
N THR A 365 21.94 20.57 24.81
CA THR A 365 20.74 21.16 25.45
C THR A 365 19.72 20.10 25.86
N THR A 366 19.73 18.94 25.20
CA THR A 366 18.94 17.77 25.62
C THR A 366 19.63 16.97 26.73
N GLY A 367 20.78 17.42 27.25
CA GLY A 367 21.45 16.82 28.40
C GLY A 367 22.13 15.48 28.10
N ILE A 368 22.66 15.31 26.88
CA ILE A 368 23.55 14.17 26.62
C ILE A 368 24.78 14.26 27.53
N ASP A 369 25.15 13.15 28.16
CA ASP A 369 26.38 13.10 28.95
C ASP A 369 27.61 13.16 28.03
N ARG A 370 28.50 14.11 28.34
CA ARG A 370 29.70 14.44 27.58
C ARG A 370 30.92 13.64 28.04
N GLY A 371 30.88 13.09 29.26
CA GLY A 371 31.97 12.34 29.86
C GLY A 371 32.02 10.87 29.45
N ILE A 372 31.02 10.39 28.70
CA ILE A 372 31.03 9.02 28.18
C ILE A 372 32.18 8.86 27.19
N THR A 373 32.95 7.78 27.34
CA THR A 373 34.01 7.38 26.42
C THR A 373 33.53 6.29 25.47
N ASN A 374 34.09 6.26 24.26
CA ASN A 374 33.88 5.18 23.29
C ASN A 374 34.82 3.97 23.54
N LYS A 375 34.87 3.02 22.60
CA LYS A 375 35.77 1.84 22.66
C LYS A 375 37.26 2.18 22.80
N ASN A 376 37.68 3.35 22.34
CA ASN A 376 39.08 3.79 22.39
C ASN A 376 39.40 4.57 23.68
N GLY A 377 38.45 4.70 24.60
CA GLY A 377 38.61 5.56 25.78
C GLY A 377 38.48 7.06 25.49
N ASP A 378 38.07 7.44 24.27
CA ASP A 378 37.93 8.85 23.88
C ASP A 378 36.53 9.35 24.18
N THR A 379 36.41 10.52 24.82
CA THR A 379 35.17 11.30 24.88
C THR A 379 34.91 12.03 23.56
N ALA A 380 33.69 12.57 23.39
CA ALA A 380 33.39 13.41 22.24
C ALA A 380 34.28 14.68 22.17
N TYR A 381 34.73 15.17 23.32
CA TYR A 381 35.69 16.29 23.40
C TYR A 381 37.06 15.87 22.87
N ASP A 382 37.57 14.71 23.28
CA ASP A 382 38.87 14.20 22.84
C ASP A 382 38.90 14.00 21.32
N ILE A 383 37.81 13.46 20.75
CA ILE A 383 37.66 13.33 19.30
C ILE A 383 37.68 14.69 18.60
N ALA A 384 37.05 15.72 19.17
CA ALA A 384 37.03 17.05 18.59
C ALA A 384 38.41 17.69 18.58
N VAL A 385 39.18 17.53 19.66
CA VAL A 385 40.57 18.00 19.79
C VAL A 385 41.47 17.26 18.81
N LYS A 386 41.45 15.92 18.78
CA LYS A 386 42.28 15.10 17.88
C LYS A 386 42.04 15.42 16.40
N ASN A 387 40.82 15.81 16.04
CA ASN A 387 40.45 16.19 14.67
C ASN A 387 40.54 17.70 14.38
N ASN A 388 41.14 18.50 15.27
CA ASN A 388 41.30 19.95 15.14
C ASN A 388 39.98 20.72 14.86
N LYS A 389 38.86 20.28 15.46
CA LYS A 389 37.54 20.92 15.29
C LYS A 389 37.33 22.04 16.31
N HIS A 390 38.12 23.12 16.22
CA HIS A 390 38.16 24.19 17.22
C HIS A 390 36.78 24.76 17.62
N GLY A 391 35.88 25.00 16.65
CA GLY A 391 34.53 25.47 16.96
C GLY A 391 33.70 24.49 17.78
N VAL A 392 33.85 23.19 17.52
CA VAL A 392 33.19 22.12 18.27
C VAL A 392 33.82 21.95 19.66
N VAL A 393 35.15 22.06 19.77
CA VAL A 393 35.87 22.07 21.06
C VAL A 393 35.35 23.19 21.95
N HIS A 394 35.17 24.39 21.40
CA HIS A 394 34.59 25.50 22.13
C HIS A 394 33.18 25.15 22.62
N LEU A 395 32.28 24.72 21.73
CA LEU A 395 30.89 24.34 22.06
C LEU A 395 30.82 23.27 23.17
N LEU A 396 31.70 22.27 23.14
CA LEU A 396 31.73 21.19 24.14
C LEU A 396 32.26 21.66 25.50
N LYS A 397 33.07 22.73 25.53
CA LYS A 397 33.67 23.32 26.74
C LYS A 397 32.80 24.39 27.41
N THR A 398 31.92 25.09 26.67
CA THR A 398 31.22 26.31 27.15
C THR A 398 29.93 26.09 27.96
N THR A 399 29.63 24.87 28.37
CA THR A 399 28.46 24.52 29.21
C THR A 399 28.88 23.46 30.22
#